data_AF-A0A2V9MTM1-F1
#
_entry.id   AF-A0A2V9MTM1-F1
#
_cell.length_a   1.000
_cell.length_b   1.000
_cell.length_c   1.000
_cell.angle_alpha   90.00
_cell.angle_beta   90.00
_cell.angle_gamma   90.00
#
_symmetry.space_group_name_H-M   'P 1'
#
loop_
_entity.id
_entity.type
_entity.pdbx_description
1 polymer ?
#
loop_
_entity_poly.entity_id
_entity_poly.type
_entity_poly.pdbx_seq_one_letter_code
_entity_poly.pdbx_strand_id
1 'polypeptide(L)'
;MFGLLIGSPLRARDRAKTAPYALISGTVWGPDDRPVYGVEVKIRLAAERKPRWKVYSNRLGEFEQRVPAGKRDYVLWTDLKGYKSRIYKHLQPGPKVTVHTEGDERVNTGLHLK
;
A
#
# COMPACT_ATOMS: atom_id res chain seq x y z
N MET A 1 -33.17 17.31 51.33
CA MET A 1 -31.69 17.18 51.39
C MET A 1 -31.32 16.02 50.47
N PHE A 2 -30.54 16.27 49.40
CA PHE A 2 -29.88 15.33 48.46
C PHE A 2 -30.75 14.19 47.83
N GLY A 3 -30.98 14.07 46.52
CA GLY A 3 -30.11 14.30 45.38
C GLY A 3 -29.39 13.00 44.99
N LEU A 4 -29.89 12.27 43.99
CA LEU A 4 -29.04 11.39 43.17
C LEU A 4 -29.61 11.28 41.75
N LEU A 5 -28.98 12.02 40.84
CA LEU A 5 -29.13 11.90 39.40
C LEU A 5 -28.60 10.53 38.99
N ILE A 6 -29.48 9.66 38.49
CA ILE A 6 -29.08 8.43 37.80
C ILE A 6 -28.51 8.87 36.46
N GLY A 7 -27.20 9.04 36.40
CA GLY A 7 -26.48 9.26 35.14
C GLY A 7 -26.70 8.04 34.25
N SER A 8 -27.49 8.21 33.19
CA SER A 8 -27.60 7.24 32.11
C SER A 8 -26.19 6.88 31.62
N PRO A 9 -25.80 5.60 31.53
CA PRO A 9 -24.55 5.27 30.86
C PRO A 9 -24.70 5.73 29.42
N LEU A 10 -23.86 6.68 29.01
CA LEU A 10 -23.66 7.02 27.62
C LEU A 10 -23.32 5.71 26.92
N ARG A 11 -24.29 5.18 26.15
CA ARG A 11 -24.06 4.15 25.15
C ARG A 11 -22.92 4.65 24.28
N ALA A 12 -21.71 4.24 24.59
CA ALA A 12 -20.60 4.31 23.67
C ALA A 12 -21.10 3.56 22.43
N ARG A 13 -21.45 4.32 21.38
CA ARG A 13 -21.69 3.74 20.07
C ARG A 13 -20.47 2.89 19.79
N ASP A 14 -20.65 1.58 19.72
CA ASP A 14 -19.65 0.65 19.22
C ASP A 14 -19.24 1.16 17.83
N ARG A 15 -18.18 1.98 17.81
CA ARG A 15 -17.46 2.30 16.59
C ARG A 15 -16.95 0.95 16.13
N ALA A 16 -17.59 0.38 15.10
CA ALA A 16 -17.18 -0.87 14.51
C ALA A 16 -15.66 -0.86 14.39
N LYS A 17 -14.97 -1.68 15.20
CA LYS A 17 -13.51 -1.78 15.18
C LYS A 17 -13.14 -2.18 13.76
N THR A 18 -12.58 -1.24 13.01
CA THR A 18 -12.07 -1.53 11.67
C THR A 18 -11.05 -2.65 11.82
N ALA A 19 -11.16 -3.69 11.00
CA ALA A 19 -10.22 -4.80 11.05
C ALA A 19 -8.79 -4.27 10.90
N PRO A 20 -7.83 -4.77 11.70
CA PRO A 20 -6.44 -4.32 11.63
C PRO A 20 -5.87 -4.57 10.23
N TYR A 21 -5.04 -3.64 9.76
CA TYR A 21 -4.39 -3.71 8.46
C TYR A 21 -2.95 -3.23 8.56
N ALA A 22 -2.06 -3.84 7.80
CA ALA A 22 -0.76 -3.26 7.51
C ALA A 22 -0.89 -2.31 6.31
N LEU A 23 -0.04 -1.28 6.27
CA LEU A 23 0.01 -0.33 5.16
C LEU A 23 1.33 -0.48 4.41
N ILE A 24 1.27 -0.99 3.18
CA ILE A 24 2.43 -0.97 2.29
C ILE A 24 2.41 0.35 1.53
N SER A 25 3.46 1.13 1.67
CA SER A 25 3.67 2.39 0.99
C SER A 25 5.00 2.39 0.25
N GLY A 26 5.17 3.27 -0.72
CA GLY A 26 6.44 3.36 -1.42
C GLY A 26 6.44 4.35 -2.58
N THR A 27 7.58 4.44 -3.25
CA THR A 27 7.78 5.32 -4.41
C THR A 27 8.27 4.50 -5.60
N VAL A 28 7.74 4.82 -6.78
CA VAL A 28 8.22 4.31 -8.06
C VAL A 28 9.26 5.28 -8.60
N TRP A 29 10.48 4.78 -8.79
CA TRP A 29 11.63 5.53 -9.26
C TRP A 29 11.94 5.19 -10.72
N GLY A 30 12.27 6.21 -11.50
CA GLY A 30 12.75 6.07 -12.86
C GLY A 30 14.23 5.68 -12.90
N PRO A 31 14.78 5.43 -14.09
CA PRO A 31 16.20 5.07 -14.26
C PRO A 31 17.20 6.15 -13.84
N ASP A 32 16.72 7.39 -13.64
CA ASP A 32 17.48 8.57 -13.22
C ASP A 32 17.16 8.98 -11.77
N ASP A 33 16.63 8.05 -10.96
CA ASP A 33 16.22 8.25 -9.57
C ASP A 33 15.17 9.36 -9.36
N ARG A 34 14.36 9.64 -10.40
CA ARG A 34 13.22 10.56 -10.29
C ARG A 34 11.90 9.83 -10.08
N PRO A 35 10.96 10.38 -9.28
CA PRO A 35 9.66 9.75 -9.08
C PRO A 35 8.84 9.68 -10.36
N VAL A 36 8.14 8.57 -10.58
CA VAL A 36 7.37 8.32 -11.80
C VAL A 36 5.88 8.18 -11.51
N TYR A 37 5.10 9.08 -12.10
CA TYR A 37 3.64 9.12 -11.96
C TYR A 37 2.91 8.10 -12.83
N GLY A 38 1.82 7.53 -12.31
CA GLY A 38 0.82 6.78 -13.07
C GLY A 38 1.22 5.35 -13.41
N VAL A 39 2.24 4.80 -12.75
CA VAL A 39 2.71 3.44 -12.94
C VAL A 39 1.84 2.48 -12.13
N GLU A 40 1.35 1.40 -12.75
CA GLU A 40 0.61 0.36 -12.03
C GLU A 40 1.58 -0.46 -11.17
N VAL A 41 1.31 -0.52 -9.87
CA VAL A 41 1.98 -1.39 -8.91
C VAL A 41 1.04 -2.54 -8.56
N LYS A 42 1.51 -3.75 -8.82
CA LYS A 42 0.82 -4.99 -8.50
C LYS A 42 1.37 -5.56 -7.21
N ILE A 43 0.46 -6.05 -6.37
CA ILE A 43 0.78 -6.64 -5.08
C ILE A 43 0.06 -7.98 -4.96
N ARG A 44 0.75 -8.99 -4.46
CA ARG A 44 0.20 -10.30 -4.09
C ARG A 44 0.81 -10.78 -2.79
N LEU A 45 0.15 -11.71 -2.11
CA LEU A 45 0.82 -12.54 -1.12
C LEU A 45 1.85 -13.44 -1.81
N ALA A 46 2.99 -13.70 -1.18
CA ALA A 46 4.05 -14.53 -1.76
C ALA A 46 3.55 -15.93 -2.19
N ALA A 47 2.60 -16.49 -1.44
CA ALA A 47 1.96 -17.79 -1.73
C ALA A 47 0.94 -17.76 -2.89
N GLU A 48 0.43 -16.59 -3.29
CA GLU A 48 -0.58 -16.46 -4.35
C GLU A 48 0.10 -16.34 -5.72
N ARG A 49 -0.43 -16.94 -6.80
CA ARG A 49 0.16 -16.80 -8.15
C ARG A 49 -0.21 -15.50 -8.87
N LYS A 50 -1.40 -14.96 -8.57
CA LYS A 50 -1.99 -13.79 -9.27
C LYS A 50 -1.90 -12.55 -8.39
N PRO A 51 -1.83 -11.34 -8.98
CA PRO A 51 -1.98 -10.10 -8.23
C PRO A 51 -3.35 -10.04 -7.59
N ARG A 52 -3.38 -9.63 -6.32
CA ARG A 52 -4.61 -9.41 -5.56
C ARG A 52 -4.97 -7.93 -5.47
N TRP A 53 -3.96 -7.07 -5.43
CA TRP A 53 -4.13 -5.62 -5.44
C TRP A 53 -3.40 -4.97 -6.60
N LYS A 54 -3.96 -3.83 -7.02
CA LYS A 54 -3.41 -2.94 -8.03
C LYS A 54 -3.61 -1.51 -7.54
N VAL A 55 -2.53 -0.75 -7.49
CA VAL A 55 -2.55 0.68 -7.14
C VAL A 55 -1.69 1.42 -8.15
N TYR A 56 -1.97 2.70 -8.39
CA TYR A 56 -1.16 3.53 -9.29
C TYR A 56 -0.33 4.51 -8.47
N SER A 57 0.90 4.78 -8.92
CA SER A 57 1.69 5.85 -8.33
C SER A 57 1.05 7.22 -8.56
N ASN A 58 1.06 8.06 -7.53
CA ASN A 58 0.53 9.43 -7.53
C ASN A 58 1.53 10.40 -8.19
N ARG A 59 1.21 11.70 -8.23
CA ARG A 59 2.05 12.73 -8.88
C ARG A 59 3.45 12.87 -8.26
N LEU A 60 3.64 12.41 -7.03
CA LEU A 60 4.91 12.36 -6.32
C LEU A 60 5.62 11.00 -6.54
N GLY A 61 5.10 10.14 -7.41
CA GLY A 61 5.59 8.79 -7.63
C GLY A 61 5.20 7.80 -6.53
N GLU A 62 4.42 8.21 -5.53
CA GLU A 62 4.13 7.42 -4.34
C GLU A 62 2.88 6.54 -4.51
N PHE A 63 2.83 5.42 -3.81
CA PHE A 63 1.65 4.57 -3.73
C PHE A 63 1.42 4.09 -2.29
N GLU A 64 0.17 3.77 -1.97
CA GLU A 64 -0.23 3.22 -0.69
C GLU A 64 -1.31 2.15 -0.87
N GLN A 65 -1.13 0.99 -0.23
CA GLN A 65 -2.09 -0.10 -0.26
C GLN A 65 -2.23 -0.74 1.12
N ARG A 66 -3.48 -0.80 1.60
CA ARG A 66 -3.82 -1.58 2.80
C ARG A 66 -3.85 -3.07 2.48
N VAL A 67 -3.21 -3.87 3.32
CA VAL A 67 -3.17 -5.33 3.21
C VAL A 67 -3.53 -5.94 4.57
N PRO A 68 -4.01 -7.20 4.61
CA PRO A 68 -4.39 -7.77 5.89
C PRO A 68 -3.18 -7.93 6.82
N ALA A 69 -3.33 -7.46 8.06
CA ALA A 69 -2.29 -7.44 9.08
C ALA A 69 -1.76 -8.83 9.46
N GLY A 70 -0.59 -8.86 10.09
CA GLY A 70 0.05 -10.06 10.65
C GLY A 70 1.30 -10.51 9.88
N LYS A 71 1.92 -11.58 10.38
CA LYS A 71 3.13 -12.21 9.81
C LYS A 71 2.91 -12.74 8.39
N ARG A 72 3.29 -11.96 7.38
CA ARG A 72 3.07 -12.28 5.95
C ARG A 72 4.12 -11.64 5.05
N ASP A 73 4.34 -12.28 3.91
CA ASP A 73 5.18 -11.77 2.84
C ASP A 73 4.33 -11.32 1.65
N TYR A 74 4.57 -10.09 1.21
CA TYR A 74 3.95 -9.49 0.04
C TYR A 74 4.99 -9.28 -1.05
N VAL A 75 4.65 -9.62 -2.29
CA VAL A 75 5.50 -9.40 -3.46
C VAL A 75 4.91 -8.29 -4.30
N LEU A 76 5.71 -7.26 -4.55
CA LEU A 76 5.38 -6.06 -5.29
C LEU A 76 6.17 -5.99 -6.59
N TRP A 77 5.53 -5.49 -7.65
CA TRP A 77 6.20 -5.18 -8.91
C TRP A 77 5.42 -4.16 -9.73
N THR A 78 6.11 -3.47 -10.62
CA THR A 78 5.49 -2.55 -11.57
C THR A 78 5.00 -3.29 -12.81
N ASP A 79 3.82 -2.94 -13.30
CA ASP A 79 3.36 -3.31 -14.64
C ASP A 79 3.32 -2.07 -15.53
N LEU A 80 4.09 -2.11 -16.61
CA LEU A 80 4.17 -1.02 -17.59
C LEU A 80 3.30 -1.28 -18.83
N LYS A 81 2.48 -2.33 -18.83
CA LYS A 81 1.59 -2.62 -19.96
C LYS A 81 0.65 -1.44 -20.21
N GLY A 82 0.80 -0.80 -21.37
CA GLY A 82 0.00 0.36 -21.77
C GLY A 82 0.44 1.68 -21.11
N TYR A 83 1.46 1.66 -20.25
CA TYR A 83 2.05 2.88 -19.71
C TYR A 83 2.87 3.61 -20.77
N LYS A 84 2.60 4.90 -20.96
CA LYS A 84 3.34 5.76 -21.88
C LYS A 84 3.97 6.90 -21.10
N SER A 85 5.30 6.94 -21.10
CA SER A 85 6.01 8.09 -20.55
C SER A 85 6.29 9.12 -21.64
N ARG A 86 6.18 10.40 -21.28
CA ARG A 86 6.66 11.51 -22.11
C ARG A 86 8.16 11.77 -21.92
N ILE A 87 8.72 11.30 -20.81
CA ILE A 87 10.11 11.54 -20.39
C ILE A 87 11.00 10.41 -20.86
N TYR A 88 10.56 9.17 -20.65
CA TYR A 88 11.35 7.97 -20.92
C TYR A 88 10.84 7.26 -22.18
N LYS A 89 11.74 7.00 -23.14
CA LYS A 89 11.41 6.31 -24.39
C LYS A 89 11.26 4.80 -24.24
N HIS A 90 12.04 4.19 -23.34
CA HIS A 90 12.09 2.75 -23.13
C HIS A 90 12.13 2.43 -21.63
N LEU A 91 10.97 2.43 -20.98
CA LEU A 91 10.88 1.96 -19.60
C LEU A 91 10.64 0.46 -19.55
N GLN A 92 11.31 -0.20 -18.63
CA GLN A 92 11.14 -1.60 -18.29
C GLN A 92 10.83 -1.76 -16.80
N PRO A 93 10.03 -2.77 -16.43
CA PRO A 93 9.82 -3.10 -15.03
C PRO A 93 11.13 -3.47 -14.33
N GLY A 94 11.24 -3.04 -13.07
CA GLY A 94 12.31 -3.46 -12.17
C GLY A 94 12.16 -4.90 -11.67
N PRO A 95 13.10 -5.35 -10.82
CA PRO A 95 12.93 -6.60 -10.08
C PRO A 95 11.70 -6.52 -9.16
N LYS A 96 11.14 -7.68 -8.84
CA LYS A 96 10.10 -7.77 -7.81
C LYS A 96 10.72 -7.51 -6.44
N VAL A 97 9.98 -6.83 -5.57
CA VAL A 97 10.39 -6.55 -4.19
C VAL A 97 9.50 -7.34 -3.24
N THR A 98 10.10 -7.91 -2.19
CA THR A 98 9.37 -8.60 -1.12
C THR A 98 9.32 -7.70 0.10
N VAL A 99 8.13 -7.56 0.68
CA VAL A 99 7.87 -6.80 1.90
C VAL A 99 7.31 -7.75 2.95
N HIS A 100 7.90 -7.69 4.14
CA HIS A 100 7.51 -8.48 5.29
C HIS A 100 6.66 -7.62 6.22
N THR A 101 5.53 -8.17 6.68
CA THR A 101 4.72 -7.57 7.73
C THR A 101 4.67 -8.49 8.95
N GLU A 102 4.52 -7.95 10.15
CA GLU A 102 4.33 -8.70 11.40
C GLU A 102 2.97 -8.44 12.08
N GLY A 103 2.38 -7.27 11.88
CA GLY A 103 1.18 -6.78 12.55
C GLY A 103 0.42 -5.76 11.68
N ASP A 104 0.03 -4.62 12.26
CA ASP A 104 -0.68 -3.51 11.61
C ASP A 104 0.23 -2.31 11.27
N GLU A 105 1.52 -2.56 11.11
CA GLU A 105 2.52 -1.54 10.82
C GLU A 105 2.43 -0.94 9.41
N ARG A 106 3.14 0.18 9.24
CA ARG A 106 3.44 0.77 7.94
C ARG A 106 4.82 0.31 7.48
N VAL A 107 4.89 -0.20 6.26
CA VAL A 107 6.16 -0.53 5.59
C VAL A 107 6.36 0.40 4.40
N ASN A 108 7.59 0.88 4.21
CA ASN A 108 7.99 1.71 3.07
C ASN A 108 8.94 0.94 2.14
N THR A 109 8.78 1.08 0.83
CA THR A 109 9.64 0.45 -0.17
C THR A 109 9.83 1.30 -1.44
N GLY A 110 10.84 0.98 -2.25
CA GLY A 110 11.10 1.63 -3.54
C GLY A 110 11.05 0.63 -4.69
N LEU A 111 10.36 0.98 -5.78
CA LEU A 111 10.32 0.19 -7.01
C LEU A 111 11.06 0.94 -8.12
N HIS A 112 12.20 0.40 -8.56
CA HIS A 112 13.06 1.08 -9.53
C HIS A 112 12.84 0.52 -10.94
N LEU A 113 12.43 1.37 -11.87
CA LEU A 113 12.31 1.06 -13.29
C LEU A 113 13.69 1.07 -13.96
N LYS A 114 13.79 0.44 -15.13
CA LYS A 114 15.00 0.42 -15.97
C LYS A 114 14.74 1.09 -17.31
#